data_AF-A0A832L4K3-F1
#
_entry.id   AF-A0A832L4K3-F1
#
_cell.length_a   1.000
_cell.length_b   1.000
_cell.length_c   1.000
_cell.angle_alpha   90.00
_cell.angle_beta   90.00
_cell.angle_gamma   90.00
#
_symmetry.space_group_name_H-M   'P 1'
#
loop_
_entity.id
_entity.type
_entity.pdbx_description
1 polymer ?
#
loop_
_entity_poly.entity_id
_entity_poly.type
_entity_poly.pdbx_seq_one_letter_code
_entity_poly.pdbx_strand_id
1 'polypeptide(L)'
;MKPLLASLTKTRRVFKGLKDATALPDPMRSFEDYSMLNCKDLADMDKLTLSREKHRSELMFLLLGDSDHVITVTPEGQLLTARTWLTRRLELINRALREAV
;
A
#
# COMPACT_ATOMS: atom_id res chain seq x y z
N MET A 1 21.65 30.34 19.58
CA MET A 1 21.76 29.20 18.64
C MET A 1 20.79 28.10 19.07
N LYS A 2 20.18 27.41 18.08
CA LYS A 2 19.10 26.39 18.11
C LYS A 2 17.66 26.95 18.16
N PRO A 3 16.75 26.41 17.31
CA PRO A 3 16.31 25.02 17.43
C PRO A 3 16.45 24.19 16.13
N LEU A 4 17.54 23.44 16.01
CA LEU A 4 17.67 22.33 15.04
C LEU A 4 16.69 21.16 15.32
N LEU A 5 16.15 21.08 16.55
CA LEU A 5 15.26 20.01 17.00
C LEU A 5 13.85 20.07 16.37
N ALA A 6 13.33 21.27 16.07
CA ALA A 6 12.00 21.42 15.46
C ALA A 6 11.97 20.93 14.01
N SER A 7 13.07 21.12 13.28
CA SER A 7 13.27 20.61 11.92
C SER A 7 13.32 19.08 11.91
N LEU A 8 14.16 18.48 12.75
CA LEU A 8 14.32 17.01 12.84
C LEU A 8 13.01 16.29 13.22
N THR A 9 12.22 16.85 14.12
CA THR A 9 10.96 16.23 14.56
C THR A 9 9.90 16.24 13.46
N LYS A 10 9.82 17.32 12.66
CA LYS A 10 8.93 17.41 11.49
C LYS A 10 9.35 16.42 10.42
N THR A 11 10.64 16.38 10.09
CA THR A 11 11.21 15.44 9.12
C THR A 11 10.93 14.00 9.53
N ARG A 12 11.13 13.65 10.81
CA ARG A 12 10.86 12.31 11.33
C ARG A 12 9.38 11.91 11.24
N ARG A 13 8.44 12.85 11.43
CA ARG A 13 7.00 12.60 11.23
C ARG A 13 6.67 12.35 9.78
N VAL A 14 7.24 13.13 8.86
CA VAL A 14 7.05 12.94 7.41
C VAL A 14 7.56 11.56 6.98
N PHE A 15 8.78 11.18 7.40
CA PHE A 15 9.33 9.85 7.11
C PHE A 15 8.53 8.72 7.75
N LYS A 16 8.04 8.91 8.98
CA LYS A 16 7.19 7.90 9.63
C LYS A 16 5.87 7.73 8.87
N GLY A 17 5.22 8.83 8.50
CA GLY A 17 3.99 8.79 7.70
C GLY A 17 4.22 8.16 6.33
N LEU A 18 5.36 8.44 5.69
CA LEU A 18 5.74 7.80 4.44
C LEU A 18 5.94 6.29 4.62
N LYS A 19 6.66 5.87 5.65
CA LYS A 19 6.91 4.46 5.97
C LYS A 19 5.61 3.70 6.21
N ASP A 20 4.70 4.29 6.97
CA ASP A 20 3.40 3.69 7.27
C ASP A 20 2.53 3.64 6.00
N ALA A 21 2.58 4.68 5.15
CA ALA A 21 1.87 4.73 3.88
C ALA A 21 2.40 3.72 2.85
N THR A 22 3.68 3.32 2.95
CA THR A 22 4.33 2.34 2.07
C THR A 22 4.44 0.94 2.67
N ALA A 23 3.78 0.67 3.79
CA ALA A 23 3.78 -0.67 4.36
C ALA A 23 3.03 -1.64 3.45
N LEU A 24 3.72 -2.71 3.05
CA LEU A 24 3.10 -3.86 2.36
C LEU A 24 2.25 -4.65 3.36
N PRO A 25 1.19 -5.34 2.90
CA PRO A 25 0.38 -6.20 3.77
C PRO A 25 1.23 -7.34 4.33
N ASP A 26 1.07 -7.62 5.63
CA ASP A 26 1.60 -8.81 6.27
C ASP A 26 0.46 -9.75 6.69
N PRO A 27 0.14 -10.79 5.91
CA PRO A 27 -1.00 -11.67 6.19
C PRO A 27 -0.90 -12.42 7.52
N MET A 28 0.29 -12.49 8.14
CA MET A 28 0.50 -13.15 9.42
C MET A 28 0.22 -12.22 10.62
N ARG A 29 0.12 -10.91 10.37
CA ARG A 29 0.00 -9.90 11.41
C ARG A 29 -1.44 -9.66 11.86
N SER A 30 -2.38 -9.59 10.91
CA SER A 30 -3.78 -9.24 11.21
C SER A 30 -4.75 -9.72 10.13
N PHE A 31 -6.04 -9.76 10.47
CA PHE A 31 -7.10 -10.07 9.50
C PHE A 31 -7.23 -8.96 8.44
N GLU A 32 -7.03 -7.71 8.84
CA GLU A 32 -7.03 -6.54 7.97
C GLU A 32 -5.93 -6.64 6.92
N ASP A 33 -4.73 -7.04 7.32
CA ASP A 33 -3.61 -7.26 6.40
C ASP A 33 -3.90 -8.44 5.45
N TYR A 34 -4.52 -9.51 5.94
CA TYR A 34 -4.98 -10.61 5.08
C TYR A 34 -6.05 -10.15 4.07
N SER A 35 -7.01 -9.34 4.51
CA SER A 35 -8.03 -8.75 3.62
C SER A 35 -7.40 -7.86 2.56
N MET A 36 -6.45 -7.01 2.96
CA MET A 36 -5.69 -6.11 2.08
C MET A 36 -4.82 -6.88 1.07
N LEU A 37 -4.15 -7.95 1.50
CA LEU A 37 -3.39 -8.84 0.62
C LEU A 37 -4.26 -9.38 -0.52
N ASN A 38 -5.49 -9.78 -0.17
CA ASN A 38 -6.47 -10.32 -1.12
C ASN A 38 -7.31 -9.25 -1.82
N CYS A 39 -7.06 -7.97 -1.56
CA CYS A 39 -7.82 -6.83 -2.07
C CYS A 39 -9.33 -6.91 -1.77
N LYS A 40 -9.72 -7.61 -0.69
CA LYS A 40 -11.12 -7.75 -0.26
C LYS A 40 -11.64 -6.46 0.39
N ASP A 41 -10.73 -5.68 0.95
CA ASP A 41 -10.98 -4.37 1.56
C ASP A 41 -11.58 -3.35 0.58
N LEU A 42 -11.30 -3.48 -0.72
CA LEU A 42 -11.74 -2.52 -1.74
C LEU A 42 -13.26 -2.48 -1.92
N ALA A 43 -13.97 -3.58 -1.65
CA ALA A 43 -15.40 -3.68 -1.87
C ALA A 43 -16.22 -2.76 -0.94
N ASP A 44 -15.68 -2.49 0.25
CA ASP A 44 -16.34 -1.67 1.27
C ASP A 44 -15.96 -0.18 1.16
N MET A 45 -15.09 0.19 0.21
CA MET A 45 -14.59 1.56 0.07
C MET A 45 -15.50 2.42 -0.80
N ASP A 46 -15.79 3.64 -0.32
CA ASP A 46 -16.44 4.65 -1.14
C ASP A 46 -15.49 5.19 -2.25
N LYS A 47 -16.07 5.91 -3.21
CA LYS A 47 -15.33 6.45 -4.36
C LYS A 47 -14.15 7.35 -3.97
N LEU A 48 -14.30 8.16 -2.91
CA LEU A 48 -13.24 9.04 -2.43
C LEU A 48 -12.09 8.24 -1.83
N THR A 49 -12.41 7.21 -1.05
CA THR A 49 -11.45 6.30 -0.41
C THR A 49 -10.72 5.48 -1.45
N LEU A 50 -11.42 4.94 -2.45
CA LEU A 50 -10.81 4.27 -3.60
C LEU A 50 -9.83 5.19 -4.34
N SER A 51 -10.19 6.45 -4.55
CA SER A 51 -9.29 7.42 -5.19
C SER A 51 -8.05 7.69 -4.35
N ARG A 52 -8.15 7.73 -3.02
CA ARG A 52 -6.99 7.90 -2.13
C ARG A 52 -6.10 6.66 -2.12
N GLU A 53 -6.69 5.47 -2.06
CA GLU A 53 -5.95 4.20 -2.13
C GLU A 53 -5.26 4.01 -3.49
N LYS A 54 -5.86 4.51 -4.57
CA LYS A 54 -5.19 4.56 -5.89
C LYS A 54 -3.89 5.34 -5.80
N HIS A 55 -3.95 6.59 -5.33
CA HIS A 55 -2.76 7.44 -5.20
C HIS A 55 -1.71 6.83 -4.26
N ARG A 56 -2.15 6.21 -3.17
CA ARG A 56 -1.26 5.50 -2.24
C ARG A 56 -0.54 4.34 -2.94
N SER A 57 -1.27 3.52 -3.67
CA SER A 57 -0.73 2.35 -4.39
C SER A 57 0.21 2.76 -5.53
N GLU A 58 -0.10 3.84 -6.25
CA GLU A 58 0.78 4.42 -7.28
C GLU A 58 2.09 4.95 -6.67
N LEU A 59 2.00 5.65 -5.53
CA LEU A 59 3.19 6.12 -4.80
C LEU A 59 4.04 4.94 -4.32
N MET A 60 3.42 3.88 -3.80
CA MET A 60 4.13 2.66 -3.40
C MET A 60 4.86 2.02 -4.58
N PHE A 61 4.21 1.97 -5.76
CA PHE A 61 4.80 1.41 -6.97
C PHE A 61 6.03 2.22 -7.43
N LEU A 62 5.96 3.55 -7.35
CA LEU A 62 7.09 4.43 -7.66
C LEU A 62 8.25 4.24 -6.68
N LEU A 63 7.96 4.11 -5.39
CA LEU A 63 8.96 3.97 -4.33
C LEU A 63 9.59 2.57 -4.28
N LEU A 64 8.94 1.56 -4.86
CA LEU A 64 9.48 0.21 -4.95
C LEU A 64 10.78 0.15 -5.79
N GLY A 65 10.90 1.05 -6.79
CA GLY A 65 12.03 1.07 -7.71
C GLY A 65 12.25 -0.28 -8.40
N ASP A 66 13.52 -0.73 -8.43
CA ASP A 66 13.92 -2.03 -9.00
C ASP A 66 13.88 -3.17 -7.97
N SER A 67 13.69 -2.89 -6.68
CA SER A 67 13.61 -3.92 -5.65
C SER A 67 12.22 -4.55 -5.61
N ASP A 68 12.08 -5.80 -6.06
CA ASP A 68 10.82 -6.53 -5.95
C ASP A 68 10.81 -7.42 -4.70
N HIS A 69 10.22 -6.91 -3.62
CA HIS A 69 10.12 -7.63 -2.35
C HIS A 69 9.08 -8.75 -2.43
N VAL A 70 9.41 -9.93 -1.92
CA VAL A 70 8.43 -11.01 -1.71
C VAL A 70 7.59 -10.66 -0.48
N ILE A 71 6.26 -10.63 -0.64
CA ILE A 71 5.31 -10.45 0.47
C ILE A 71 5.06 -11.79 1.15
N THR A 72 4.73 -12.81 0.37
CA THR A 72 4.41 -14.16 0.87
C THR A 72 4.56 -15.22 -0.23
N VAL A 73 4.48 -16.48 0.17
CA VAL A 73 4.41 -17.64 -0.73
C VAL A 73 2.97 -18.15 -0.70
N THR A 74 2.35 -18.28 -1.87
CA THR A 74 0.98 -18.81 -1.94
C THR A 74 0.94 -20.29 -1.58
N PRO A 75 -0.23 -20.87 -1.23
CA PRO A 75 -0.36 -22.29 -0.96
C PRO A 75 0.11 -23.19 -2.12
N GLU A 76 0.04 -22.68 -3.36
CA GLU A 76 0.49 -23.35 -4.58
C GLU A 76 2.02 -23.25 -4.79
N GLY A 77 2.75 -22.61 -3.87
CA GLY A 77 4.19 -22.44 -3.93
C GLY A 77 4.66 -21.27 -4.79
N GLN A 78 3.76 -20.36 -5.21
CA GLN A 78 4.12 -19.20 -6.02
C GLN A 78 4.56 -18.02 -5.14
N LEU A 79 5.54 -17.25 -5.62
CA LEU A 79 5.96 -16.03 -4.93
C LEU A 79 5.00 -14.90 -5.26
N LEU A 80 4.34 -14.36 -4.23
CA LEU A 80 3.60 -13.11 -4.36
C LEU A 80 4.54 -11.95 -4.02
N THR A 81 4.86 -11.16 -5.03
CA THR A 81 5.76 -10.01 -4.89
C THR A 81 5.00 -8.71 -4.67
N ALA A 82 5.68 -7.70 -4.17
CA ALA A 82 5.14 -6.37 -3.98
C ALA A 82 4.66 -5.76 -5.29
N ARG A 83 5.43 -5.94 -6.37
CA ARG A 83 5.03 -5.47 -7.71
C ARG A 83 3.76 -6.16 -8.19
N THR A 84 3.71 -7.49 -8.14
CA THR A 84 2.55 -8.26 -8.61
C THR A 84 1.29 -7.94 -7.80
N TRP A 85 1.42 -7.82 -6.47
CA TRP A 85 0.32 -7.39 -5.61
C TRP A 85 -0.15 -5.96 -5.92
N LEU A 86 0.76 -4.99 -6.03
CA LEU A 86 0.42 -3.59 -6.34
C LEU A 86 -0.25 -3.45 -7.71
N THR A 87 0.24 -4.15 -8.73
CA THR A 87 -0.37 -4.15 -10.07
C THR A 87 -1.81 -4.66 -10.00
N ARG A 88 -2.03 -5.82 -9.37
CA ARG A 88 -3.38 -6.38 -9.18
C ARG A 88 -4.28 -5.44 -8.40
N ARG A 89 -3.77 -4.85 -7.31
CA ARG A 89 -4.53 -3.92 -6.48
C ARG A 89 -4.97 -2.69 -7.27
N LEU A 90 -4.07 -2.08 -8.05
CA LEU A 90 -4.38 -0.94 -8.92
C LEU A 90 -5.41 -1.28 -9.99
N GLU A 91 -5.33 -2.46 -10.61
CA GLU A 91 -6.33 -2.93 -11.57
C GLU A 91 -7.73 -3.01 -10.95
N LEU A 92 -7.83 -3.61 -9.76
CA LEU A 92 -9.09 -3.72 -9.03
C LEU A 92 -9.64 -2.36 -8.60
N ILE A 93 -8.79 -1.45 -8.12
CA ILE A 93 -9.21 -0.08 -7.78
C ILE A 93 -9.75 0.65 -9.02
N ASN A 94 -9.05 0.56 -10.16
CA ASN A 94 -9.50 1.19 -11.40
C ASN A 94 -10.82 0.60 -11.90
N ARG A 95 -11.04 -0.72 -11.72
CA ARG A 95 -12.31 -1.36 -12.02
C ARG A 95 -13.43 -0.83 -11.12
N ALA A 96 -13.23 -0.83 -9.80
CA ALA A 96 -14.21 -0.35 -8.83
C ALA A 96 -14.58 1.13 -9.08
N LEU A 97 -13.59 1.98 -9.40
CA LEU A 97 -13.84 3.38 -9.74
C LEU A 97 -14.65 3.56 -11.02
N ARG A 98 -14.50 2.69 -12.02
CA ARG A 98 -15.31 2.71 -13.24
C ARG A 98 -16.75 2.26 -13.00
N GLU A 99 -16.94 1.26 -12.13
CA GLU A 99 -18.26 0.75 -11.76
C GLU A 99 -19.03 1.73 -10.83
N ALA A 100 -18.32 2.64 -10.16
CA ALA A 100 -18.88 3.71 -9.32
C ALA A 100 -19.12 5.05 -10.06
N VAL A 101 -19.07 5.06 -11.40
CA VAL A 101 -19.42 6.19 -12.28
C VAL A 101 -20.75 5.89 -12.95
#